data_AF-A0A162LPP9-F1
#
_entry.id   AF-A0A162LPP9-F1
#
_cell.length_a   1.000
_cell.length_b   1.000
_cell.length_c   1.000
_cell.angle_alpha   90.00
_cell.angle_beta   90.00
_cell.angle_gamma   90.00
#
_symmetry.space_group_name_H-M   'P 1'
#
loop_
_entity.id
_entity.type
_entity.pdbx_description
1 polymer ?
#
loop_
_entity_poly.entity_id
_entity_poly.type
_entity_poly.pdbx_seq_one_letter_code
_entity_poly.pdbx_strand_id
1 'polypeptide(L)'
;MPSQAIPWIANECFTTTLQSGLAKPTKPEPFFPWSEEDACYTKLFRAWDNLPIHDASTETGLLMELDHIISHFDSYIGHSDLGFRSWVKRHQLAMELELVEMPTWPKLYTLQGDEKKWRDEAWVSRYSFLVRQREIIAKCRLQRMTGCTLEDKKRFFGLSWAYPRQTLRTVNTKHPARLRNRWYEPLEYCLARMAHGSCGRLDLNSLHAEF
;
A
#
# COMPACT_ATOMS: atom_id res chain seq x y z
N MET A 1 5.14 13.15 -77.12
CA MET A 1 6.22 12.20 -77.41
C MET A 1 6.75 11.68 -76.08
N PRO A 2 6.88 10.36 -75.93
CA PRO A 2 5.97 9.63 -75.05
C PRO A 2 6.72 8.76 -74.03
N SER A 3 5.91 8.02 -73.24
CA SER A 3 6.15 6.60 -72.95
C SER A 3 7.12 6.35 -71.77
N GLN A 4 6.84 5.55 -70.73
CA GLN A 4 5.91 4.45 -70.42
C GLN A 4 6.04 4.18 -68.91
N ALA A 5 5.22 3.41 -68.20
CA ALA A 5 3.88 2.89 -68.35
C ALA A 5 3.55 2.27 -66.97
N ILE A 6 2.31 2.45 -66.57
CA ILE A 6 1.51 1.65 -65.62
C ILE A 6 1.47 0.20 -66.24
N PRO A 7 1.16 -0.96 -65.57
CA PRO A 7 -0.07 -1.03 -64.80
C PRO A 7 -0.46 -2.23 -63.86
N TRP A 8 -1.63 -2.04 -63.23
CA TRP A 8 -2.70 -3.01 -62.93
C TRP A 8 -2.49 -3.98 -61.73
N ILE A 9 -3.51 -4.47 -61.01
CA ILE A 9 -4.93 -4.74 -61.31
C ILE A 9 -5.78 -4.48 -60.05
N ALA A 10 -6.93 -3.83 -60.22
CA ALA A 10 -8.08 -3.93 -59.31
C ALA A 10 -8.93 -5.15 -59.71
N ASN A 11 -9.49 -5.89 -58.77
CA ASN A 11 -10.82 -6.48 -59.02
C ASN A 11 -11.57 -6.90 -57.77
N GLU A 12 -12.88 -6.84 -57.95
CA GLU A 12 -13.94 -6.88 -56.98
C GLU A 12 -14.31 -8.30 -56.51
N CYS A 13 -14.96 -8.32 -55.34
CA CYS A 13 -16.15 -9.12 -55.00
C CYS A 13 -16.18 -10.62 -55.37
N PHE A 14 -16.11 -11.47 -54.33
CA PHE A 14 -16.92 -12.69 -54.26
C PHE A 14 -17.41 -12.91 -52.83
N THR A 15 -18.72 -12.78 -52.63
CA THR A 15 -19.47 -13.50 -51.60
C THR A 15 -19.53 -14.98 -51.98
N THR A 16 -19.24 -15.90 -51.04
CA THR A 16 -20.03 -17.12 -50.74
C THR A 16 -19.43 -17.89 -49.54
N THR A 17 -20.11 -17.74 -48.40
CA THR A 17 -20.62 -18.75 -47.45
C THR A 17 -19.96 -20.14 -47.26
N LEU A 18 -19.90 -20.50 -45.97
CA LEU A 18 -19.90 -21.83 -45.31
C LEU A 18 -18.56 -22.56 -45.10
N GLN A 19 -18.10 -22.59 -43.85
CA GLN A 19 -18.06 -23.86 -43.11
C GLN A 19 -18.02 -23.67 -41.58
N SER A 20 -19.10 -24.19 -40.98
CA SER A 20 -19.23 -24.77 -39.64
C SER A 20 -17.93 -24.94 -38.83
N GLY A 21 -17.79 -24.09 -37.81
CA GLY A 21 -17.09 -24.42 -36.58
C GLY A 21 -17.85 -23.73 -35.46
N LEU A 22 -18.67 -24.49 -34.72
CA LEU A 22 -19.40 -24.03 -33.55
C LEU A 22 -18.39 -23.66 -32.45
N ALA A 23 -17.74 -22.50 -32.57
CA ALA A 23 -17.06 -21.88 -31.46
C ALA A 23 -18.16 -21.46 -30.50
N LYS A 24 -18.39 -22.27 -29.46
CA LYS A 24 -19.13 -21.83 -28.27
C LYS A 24 -18.62 -20.44 -27.91
N PRO A 25 -19.49 -19.47 -27.57
CA PRO A 25 -19.01 -18.23 -27.01
C PRO A 25 -18.20 -18.60 -25.76
N THR A 26 -16.88 -18.53 -25.87
CA THR A 26 -15.99 -18.61 -24.71
C THR A 26 -16.48 -17.49 -23.83
N LYS A 27 -17.09 -17.84 -22.69
CA LYS A 27 -17.37 -16.86 -21.64
C LYS A 27 -16.09 -16.05 -21.50
N PRO A 28 -16.13 -14.71 -21.55
CA PRO A 28 -14.93 -13.94 -21.26
C PRO A 28 -14.41 -14.47 -19.94
N GLU A 29 -13.16 -14.95 -19.93
CA GLU A 29 -12.54 -15.34 -18.68
C GLU A 29 -12.74 -14.17 -17.72
N PRO A 30 -13.22 -14.43 -16.49
CA PRO A 30 -13.43 -13.36 -15.55
C PRO A 30 -12.10 -12.65 -15.40
N PHE A 31 -12.04 -11.41 -15.91
CA PHE A 31 -10.87 -10.55 -15.82
C PHE A 31 -10.47 -10.48 -14.36
N PHE A 32 -9.39 -11.17 -14.00
CA PHE A 32 -8.94 -11.26 -12.62
C PHE A 32 -8.11 -10.00 -12.32
N PRO A 33 -8.55 -9.12 -11.41
CA PRO A 33 -7.95 -7.82 -11.24
C PRO A 33 -6.74 -7.86 -10.30
N TRP A 34 -5.82 -8.83 -10.43
CA TRP A 34 -4.59 -8.86 -9.64
C TRP A 34 -3.42 -8.32 -10.43
N SER A 35 -2.95 -7.16 -10.00
CA SER A 35 -1.85 -6.45 -10.64
C SER A 35 -0.50 -6.77 -10.01
N GLU A 36 0.58 -6.41 -10.70
CA GLU A 36 1.93 -6.41 -10.12
C GLU A 36 2.03 -5.48 -8.91
N GLU A 37 1.28 -4.38 -8.91
CA GLU A 37 1.17 -3.45 -7.78
C GLU A 37 0.53 -4.14 -6.57
N ASP A 38 -0.57 -4.87 -6.76
CA ASP A 38 -1.19 -5.67 -5.70
C ASP A 38 -0.18 -6.68 -5.12
N ALA A 39 0.57 -7.37 -5.98
CA ALA A 39 1.60 -8.31 -5.59
C ALA A 39 2.71 -7.64 -4.76
N CYS A 40 3.14 -6.43 -5.12
CA CYS A 40 4.14 -5.68 -4.36
C CYS A 40 3.70 -5.39 -2.92
N TYR A 41 2.42 -5.05 -2.72
CA TYR A 41 1.90 -4.68 -1.40
C TYR A 41 1.61 -5.86 -0.47
N THR A 42 1.68 -7.10 -0.97
CA THR A 42 1.66 -8.29 -0.11
C THR A 42 2.79 -8.27 0.94
N LYS A 43 3.89 -7.55 0.67
CA LYS A 43 5.01 -7.31 1.61
C LYS A 43 4.59 -6.63 2.92
N LEU A 44 3.44 -5.95 3.00
CA LEU A 44 2.89 -5.46 4.28
C LEU A 44 2.40 -6.61 5.18
N PHE A 45 2.11 -7.76 4.59
CA PHE A 45 1.48 -8.91 5.22
C PHE A 45 2.39 -10.15 5.22
N ARG A 46 3.71 -9.96 5.09
CA ARG A 46 4.73 -10.97 5.43
C ARG A 46 5.31 -10.72 6.82
N ALA A 47 6.16 -11.63 7.30
CA ALA A 47 6.98 -11.42 8.49
C ALA A 47 7.94 -10.23 8.31
N TRP A 48 8.13 -9.45 9.38
CA TRP A 48 9.12 -8.36 9.43
C TRP A 48 10.01 -8.63 10.66
N ASP A 49 11.04 -9.45 10.46
CA ASP A 49 11.85 -10.01 11.56
C ASP A 49 12.76 -8.97 12.22
N ASN A 50 12.98 -7.83 11.55
CA ASN A 50 13.80 -6.71 12.00
C ASN A 50 13.03 -5.67 12.85
N LEU A 51 11.78 -5.93 13.24
CA LEU A 51 11.01 -4.96 14.02
C LEU A 51 11.55 -4.81 15.46
N PRO A 52 11.90 -3.59 15.91
CA PRO A 52 12.51 -3.37 17.21
C PRO A 52 11.54 -3.61 18.37
N ILE A 53 12.03 -4.24 19.44
CA ILE A 53 11.26 -4.53 20.66
C ILE A 53 11.44 -3.45 21.75
N HIS A 54 12.62 -2.81 21.80
CA HIS A 54 13.01 -1.93 22.91
C HIS A 54 13.45 -0.53 22.48
N ASP A 55 14.53 -0.41 21.69
CA ASP A 55 14.98 0.86 21.12
C ASP A 55 14.85 0.80 19.60
N ALA A 56 14.08 1.73 19.06
CA ALA A 56 13.75 1.83 17.64
C ALA A 56 14.44 3.04 16.98
N SER A 57 15.14 3.86 17.75
CA SER A 57 15.70 5.13 17.27
C SER A 57 16.82 4.96 16.24
N THR A 58 17.61 3.90 16.30
CA THR A 58 18.73 3.61 15.38
C THR A 58 18.27 2.97 14.06
N GLU A 59 17.00 2.62 13.95
CA GLU A 59 16.43 1.86 12.84
C GLU A 59 16.12 2.73 11.60
N THR A 60 17.15 3.38 11.02
CA THR A 60 16.99 4.25 9.83
C THR A 60 16.43 3.46 8.64
N GLY A 61 17.08 2.33 8.31
CA GLY A 61 16.72 1.54 7.13
C GLY A 61 15.30 1.01 7.22
N LEU A 62 14.91 0.51 8.38
CA LEU A 62 13.56 0.05 8.65
C LEU A 62 12.53 1.19 8.61
N LEU A 63 12.86 2.37 9.16
CA LEU A 63 11.98 3.54 9.06
C LEU A 63 11.70 3.89 7.59
N MET A 64 12.75 3.95 6.77
CA MET A 64 12.64 4.27 5.35
C MET A 64 11.87 3.20 4.58
N GLU A 65 12.10 1.92 4.87
CA GLU A 65 11.37 0.81 4.24
C GLU A 65 9.87 0.87 4.60
N LEU A 66 9.55 1.03 5.90
CA LEU A 66 8.18 1.17 6.38
C LEU A 66 7.51 2.41 5.78
N ASP A 67 8.21 3.55 5.77
CA ASP A 67 7.71 4.80 5.19
C ASP A 67 7.34 4.63 3.72
N HIS A 68 8.28 4.08 2.95
CA HIS A 68 8.10 3.86 1.52
C HIS A 68 6.90 2.97 1.25
N ILE A 69 6.83 1.78 1.87
CA ILE A 69 5.77 0.83 1.55
C ILE A 69 4.39 1.29 2.07
N ILE A 70 4.33 1.91 3.25
CA ILE A 70 3.06 2.37 3.84
C ILE A 70 2.50 3.54 3.03
N SER A 71 3.31 4.54 2.72
CA SER A 71 2.84 5.74 1.99
C SER A 71 2.36 5.40 0.58
N HIS A 72 3.10 4.56 -0.14
CA HIS A 72 2.70 4.10 -1.48
C HIS A 72 1.43 3.25 -1.43
N PHE A 73 1.37 2.28 -0.51
CA PHE A 73 0.16 1.46 -0.37
C PHE A 73 -1.06 2.31 -0.02
N ASP A 74 -0.90 3.29 0.88
CA ASP A 74 -1.98 4.19 1.25
C ASP A 74 -2.49 5.02 0.07
N SER A 75 -1.59 5.49 -0.78
CA SER A 75 -1.95 6.18 -2.02
C SER A 75 -2.66 5.25 -3.00
N TYR A 76 -2.14 4.03 -3.17
CA TYR A 76 -2.70 3.00 -4.06
C TYR A 76 -4.15 2.63 -3.69
N ILE A 77 -4.47 2.55 -2.40
CA ILE A 77 -5.85 2.31 -1.94
C ILE A 77 -6.71 3.58 -1.87
N GLY A 78 -6.24 4.70 -2.43
CA GLY A 78 -6.95 5.98 -2.45
C GLY A 78 -7.19 6.56 -1.06
N HIS A 79 -6.29 6.30 -0.11
CA HIS A 79 -6.39 6.70 1.29
C HIS A 79 -7.72 6.30 1.97
N SER A 80 -8.37 5.23 1.49
CA SER A 80 -9.76 4.91 1.83
C SER A 80 -9.93 3.50 2.41
N ASP A 81 -10.83 3.39 3.39
CA ASP A 81 -11.28 2.10 3.95
C ASP A 81 -11.97 1.22 2.90
N LEU A 82 -12.61 1.83 1.91
CA LEU A 82 -13.19 1.10 0.78
C LEU A 82 -12.10 0.53 -0.12
N GLY A 83 -11.05 1.31 -0.39
CA GLY A 83 -9.89 0.87 -1.17
C GLY A 83 -9.15 -0.27 -0.48
N PHE A 84 -8.91 -0.15 0.83
CA PHE A 84 -8.31 -1.22 1.63
C PHE A 84 -9.11 -2.53 1.54
N ARG A 85 -10.43 -2.47 1.78
CA ARG A 85 -11.29 -3.67 1.70
C ARG A 85 -11.34 -4.26 0.30
N SER A 86 -11.32 -3.42 -0.72
CA SER A 86 -11.27 -3.86 -2.11
C SER A 86 -9.97 -4.61 -2.40
N TRP A 87 -8.84 -4.07 -1.94
CA TRP A 87 -7.55 -4.74 -2.03
C TRP A 87 -7.53 -6.09 -1.30
N VAL A 88 -8.04 -6.13 -0.06
CA VAL A 88 -8.12 -7.38 0.73
C VAL A 88 -8.90 -8.45 0.00
N LYS A 89 -10.05 -8.12 -0.61
CA LYS A 89 -10.84 -9.08 -1.40
C LYS A 89 -10.07 -9.63 -2.60
N ARG A 90 -9.33 -8.76 -3.31
CA ARG A 90 -8.48 -9.21 -4.43
C ARG A 90 -7.37 -10.13 -3.95
N HIS A 91 -6.77 -9.83 -2.80
CA HIS A 91 -5.73 -10.66 -2.20
C HIS A 91 -6.26 -12.01 -1.72
N GLN A 92 -7.46 -12.05 -1.14
CA GLN A 92 -8.16 -13.31 -0.80
C GLN A 92 -8.36 -14.18 -2.04
N LEU A 93 -8.88 -13.59 -3.12
CA LEU A 93 -9.11 -14.31 -4.37
C LEU A 93 -7.78 -14.75 -5.02
N ALA A 94 -6.73 -13.93 -4.98
CA ALA A 94 -5.41 -14.30 -5.49
C ALA A 94 -4.82 -15.50 -4.75
N MET A 95 -5.02 -15.56 -3.43
CA MET A 95 -4.61 -16.69 -2.60
C MET A 95 -5.47 -17.95 -2.83
N GLU A 96 -6.75 -17.81 -3.14
CA GLU A 96 -7.62 -18.93 -3.53
C GLU A 96 -7.24 -19.52 -4.88
N LEU A 97 -6.73 -18.69 -5.79
CA LEU A 97 -6.26 -19.07 -7.12
C LEU A 97 -4.78 -19.48 -7.14
N GLU A 98 -4.12 -19.58 -5.97
CA GLU A 98 -2.70 -19.93 -5.84
C GLU A 98 -1.73 -19.01 -6.60
N LEU A 99 -2.17 -17.77 -6.89
CA LEU A 99 -1.35 -16.75 -7.56
C LEU A 99 -0.39 -16.05 -6.60
N VAL A 100 -0.67 -16.15 -5.29
CA VAL A 100 0.14 -15.58 -4.22
C VAL A 100 0.30 -16.63 -3.14
N GLU A 101 1.51 -16.73 -2.61
CA GLU A 101 1.80 -17.61 -1.50
C GLU A 101 0.98 -17.22 -0.27
N MET A 102 0.44 -18.24 0.42
CA MET A 102 -0.25 -18.04 1.67
C MET A 102 0.75 -17.62 2.75
N PRO A 103 0.63 -16.42 3.36
CA PRO A 103 1.57 -16.03 4.39
C PRO A 103 1.41 -16.92 5.62
N THR A 104 2.54 -17.42 6.14
CA THR A 104 2.60 -18.17 7.40
C THR A 104 2.27 -17.27 8.59
N TRP A 105 2.57 -15.97 8.46
CA TRP A 105 2.21 -14.94 9.43
C TRP A 105 2.05 -13.57 8.74
N PRO A 106 1.02 -12.77 9.08
CA PRO A 106 -0.06 -13.07 10.03
C PRO A 106 -1.00 -14.15 9.49
N LYS A 107 -1.62 -14.92 10.39
CA LYS A 107 -2.57 -15.97 10.01
C LYS A 107 -3.88 -15.34 9.52
N LEU A 108 -4.04 -15.24 8.20
CA LEU A 108 -5.14 -14.53 7.51
C LEU A 108 -6.47 -15.31 7.46
N TYR A 109 -6.46 -16.58 7.84
CA TYR A 109 -7.65 -17.43 7.86
C TYR A 109 -7.61 -18.45 9.00
N THR A 110 -8.77 -18.97 9.34
CA THR A 110 -8.91 -20.20 10.13
C THR A 110 -9.49 -21.31 9.27
N LEU A 111 -9.10 -22.55 9.55
CA LEU A 111 -9.78 -23.73 9.01
C LEU A 111 -10.91 -24.10 9.97
N GLN A 112 -12.12 -24.25 9.45
CA GLN A 112 -13.28 -24.76 10.18
C GLN A 112 -13.73 -26.03 9.47
N GLY A 113 -13.13 -27.17 9.84
CA GLY A 113 -13.17 -28.39 9.03
C GLY A 113 -12.35 -28.20 7.75
N ASP A 114 -12.94 -28.55 6.60
CA ASP A 114 -12.34 -28.34 5.27
C ASP A 114 -12.59 -26.94 4.70
N GLU A 115 -13.43 -26.13 5.37
CA GLU A 115 -13.75 -24.79 4.90
C GLU A 115 -12.77 -23.75 5.43
N LYS A 116 -12.32 -22.88 4.52
CA LYS A 116 -11.49 -21.73 4.83
C LYS A 116 -12.36 -20.54 5.22
N LYS A 117 -12.18 -20.03 6.44
CA LYS A 117 -12.81 -18.81 6.91
C LYS A 117 -11.78 -17.69 7.00
N TRP A 118 -11.95 -16.67 6.16
CA TRP A 118 -11.11 -15.48 6.17
C TRP A 118 -11.26 -14.67 7.46
N ARG A 119 -10.14 -14.10 7.90
CA ARG A 119 -10.03 -13.24 9.07
C ARG A 119 -9.71 -11.82 8.64
N ASP A 120 -10.70 -11.10 8.12
CA ASP A 120 -10.53 -9.74 7.60
C ASP A 120 -9.83 -8.81 8.62
N GLU A 121 -10.06 -9.03 9.92
CA GLU A 121 -9.41 -8.30 11.00
C GLU A 121 -7.89 -8.49 11.07
N ALA A 122 -7.36 -9.59 10.53
CA ALA A 122 -5.92 -9.88 10.53
C ALA A 122 -5.15 -8.90 9.63
N TRP A 123 -5.70 -8.55 8.46
CA TRP A 123 -5.12 -7.52 7.59
C TRP A 123 -5.13 -6.15 8.30
N VAL A 124 -6.25 -5.79 8.89
CA VAL A 124 -6.40 -4.53 9.62
C VAL A 124 -5.39 -4.44 10.77
N SER A 125 -5.30 -5.50 11.58
CA SER A 125 -4.40 -5.57 12.73
C SER A 125 -2.95 -5.46 12.30
N ARG A 126 -2.57 -6.18 11.23
CA ARG A 126 -1.21 -6.14 10.69
C ARG A 126 -0.85 -4.75 10.16
N TYR A 127 -1.72 -4.16 9.34
CA TYR A 127 -1.51 -2.83 8.81
C TYR A 127 -1.37 -1.78 9.92
N SER A 128 -2.29 -1.82 10.90
CA SER A 128 -2.25 -0.95 12.09
C SER A 128 -0.93 -1.06 12.84
N PHE A 129 -0.44 -2.28 12.99
CA PHE A 129 0.79 -2.56 13.69
C PHE A 129 2.00 -1.97 12.97
N LEU A 130 2.13 -2.14 11.65
CA LEU A 130 3.23 -1.56 10.87
C LEU A 130 3.20 -0.02 10.89
N VAL A 131 2.02 0.59 10.77
CA VAL A 131 1.89 2.06 10.91
C VAL A 131 2.30 2.52 12.30
N ARG A 132 1.95 1.76 13.34
CA ARG A 132 2.39 2.06 14.71
C ARG A 132 3.90 1.89 14.90
N GLN A 133 4.53 0.92 14.24
CA GLN A 133 5.99 0.77 14.28
C GLN A 133 6.69 1.97 13.63
N ARG A 134 6.24 2.40 12.45
CA ARG A 134 6.70 3.66 11.83
C ARG A 134 6.56 4.85 12.78
N GLU A 135 5.43 4.94 13.48
CA GLU A 135 5.18 5.99 14.48
C GLU A 135 6.17 5.95 15.65
N ILE A 136 6.43 4.77 16.19
CA ILE A 136 7.35 4.59 17.32
C ILE A 136 8.76 5.00 16.90
N ILE A 137 9.26 4.45 15.78
CA ILE A 137 10.61 4.74 15.28
C ILE A 137 10.78 6.25 15.04
N ALA A 138 9.84 6.87 14.31
CA ALA A 138 9.90 8.29 14.01
C ALA A 138 9.86 9.16 15.28
N LYS A 139 9.01 8.83 16.26
CA LYS A 139 8.95 9.56 17.54
C LYS A 139 10.21 9.39 18.38
N CYS A 140 10.78 8.20 18.44
CA CYS A 140 12.03 7.94 19.14
C CYS A 140 13.16 8.81 18.57
N ARG A 141 13.23 8.97 17.25
CA ARG A 141 14.16 9.90 16.59
C ARG A 141 13.89 11.35 16.95
N LEU A 142 12.66 11.83 16.74
CA LEU A 142 12.27 13.20 17.11
C LEU A 142 12.60 13.55 18.55
N GLN A 143 12.42 12.61 19.48
CA GLN A 143 12.73 12.83 20.90
C GLN A 143 14.22 13.10 21.12
N ARG A 144 15.10 12.42 20.39
CA ARG A 144 16.57 12.57 20.49
C ARG A 144 17.13 13.76 19.72
N MET A 145 16.41 14.25 18.70
CA MET A 145 16.85 15.40 17.93
C MET A 145 17.09 16.63 18.81
N THR A 146 18.29 17.18 18.67
CA THR A 146 18.69 18.45 19.27
C THR A 146 18.19 19.61 18.40
N GLY A 147 17.84 20.75 19.01
CA GLY A 147 17.35 21.93 18.26
C GLY A 147 15.85 21.98 17.97
N CYS A 148 15.10 20.88 18.08
CA CYS A 148 13.63 20.91 17.96
C CYS A 148 12.94 21.26 19.28
N THR A 149 11.99 22.19 19.27
CA THR A 149 11.15 22.45 20.45
C THR A 149 10.09 21.37 20.63
N LEU A 150 9.51 21.28 21.83
CA LEU A 150 8.37 20.40 22.09
C LEU A 150 7.20 20.65 21.12
N GLU A 151 6.96 21.90 20.73
CA GLU A 151 5.91 22.25 19.77
C GLU A 151 6.23 21.77 18.34
N ASP A 152 7.49 21.86 17.91
CA ASP A 152 7.92 21.33 16.61
C ASP A 152 7.72 19.80 16.57
N LYS A 153 8.15 19.11 17.65
CA LYS A 153 7.94 17.65 17.82
C LYS A 153 6.45 17.28 17.83
N LYS A 154 5.58 18.11 18.40
CA LYS A 154 4.12 17.90 18.36
C LYS A 154 3.53 18.10 16.95
N ARG A 155 4.12 18.97 16.12
CA ARG A 155 3.64 19.32 14.77
C ARG A 155 4.04 18.33 13.68
N PHE A 156 5.01 17.42 13.91
CA PHE A 156 5.56 16.52 12.89
C PHE A 156 4.51 15.75 12.07
N PHE A 157 3.60 15.03 12.73
CA PHE A 157 2.44 14.40 12.09
C PHE A 157 1.11 15.15 12.38
N GLY A 158 1.20 16.42 12.79
CA GLY A 158 0.07 17.28 13.18
C GLY A 158 -0.36 17.19 14.66
N LEU A 159 -1.07 18.23 15.13
CA LEU A 159 -1.59 18.41 16.50
C LEU A 159 -3.08 18.01 16.60
N SER A 160 -3.37 16.97 17.38
CA SER A 160 -4.69 16.64 17.98
C SER A 160 -5.82 16.07 17.07
N TRP A 161 -6.62 15.19 17.70
CA TRP A 161 -7.85 14.48 17.31
C TRP A 161 -8.15 14.30 15.81
N ALA A 162 -7.66 13.19 15.25
CA ALA A 162 -8.25 12.59 14.05
C ALA A 162 -8.98 11.30 14.43
N TYR A 163 -10.12 11.05 13.79
CA TYR A 163 -10.83 9.78 13.91
C TYR A 163 -9.98 8.69 13.24
N PRO A 164 -9.69 7.56 13.92
CA PRO A 164 -9.06 6.43 13.25
C PRO A 164 -9.92 6.01 12.05
N ARG A 165 -9.29 5.55 10.97
CA ARG A 165 -9.97 4.79 9.92
C ARG A 165 -10.91 3.77 10.57
N GLN A 166 -12.17 3.69 10.14
CA GLN A 166 -13.18 2.87 10.80
C GLN A 166 -12.77 1.39 10.78
N THR A 167 -12.06 0.97 9.74
CA THR A 167 -11.50 -0.38 9.66
C THR A 167 -10.61 -0.69 10.86
N LEU A 168 -9.84 0.28 11.39
CA LEU A 168 -8.98 0.12 12.57
C LEU A 168 -9.70 0.20 13.91
N ARG A 169 -10.98 0.62 13.94
CA ARG A 169 -11.80 0.64 15.16
C ARG A 169 -12.35 -0.74 15.54
N THR A 170 -12.46 -1.65 14.57
CA THR A 170 -13.10 -2.96 14.77
C THR A 170 -12.26 -3.95 15.57
N VAL A 171 -10.94 -3.72 15.66
CA VAL A 171 -10.05 -4.58 16.45
C VAL A 171 -9.91 -3.98 17.84
N ASN A 172 -10.43 -4.70 18.85
CA ASN A 172 -10.38 -4.39 20.28
C ASN A 172 -8.93 -4.47 20.83
N THR A 173 -7.98 -3.82 20.16
CA THR A 173 -6.62 -3.66 20.64
C THR A 173 -6.66 -2.65 21.78
N LYS A 174 -5.97 -2.92 22.90
CA LYS A 174 -5.85 -1.98 24.05
C LYS A 174 -5.32 -0.59 23.65
N HIS A 175 -4.78 -0.47 22.43
CA HIS A 175 -4.25 0.73 21.82
C HIS A 175 -4.59 0.73 20.32
N PRO A 176 -5.83 1.09 19.92
CA PRO A 176 -6.14 1.25 18.50
C PRO A 176 -5.14 2.22 17.90
N ALA A 177 -4.51 1.85 16.76
CA ALA A 177 -3.57 2.73 16.09
C ALA A 177 -4.28 4.05 15.79
N ARG A 178 -3.91 5.10 16.53
CA ARG A 178 -4.49 6.42 16.42
C ARG A 178 -3.89 7.07 15.17
N LEU A 179 -4.43 6.72 14.01
CA LEU A 179 -4.03 7.37 12.77
C LEU A 179 -4.39 8.86 12.84
N ARG A 180 -3.41 9.71 13.17
CA ARG A 180 -3.43 11.13 12.84
C ARG A 180 -3.63 11.30 11.33
N ASN A 181 -4.24 12.40 10.93
CA ASN A 181 -4.63 12.72 9.54
C ASN A 181 -3.52 12.75 8.49
N ARG A 182 -2.28 12.32 8.80
CA ARG A 182 -1.10 12.48 7.94
C ARG A 182 -0.10 11.32 7.99
N TRP A 183 -0.43 10.21 8.64
CA TRP A 183 0.45 9.03 8.62
C TRP A 183 0.57 8.38 7.24
N TYR A 184 -0.34 8.66 6.32
CA TYR A 184 -0.18 8.25 4.93
C TYR A 184 0.91 9.07 4.20
N GLU A 185 1.28 10.23 4.71
CA GLU A 185 2.25 11.10 4.05
C GLU A 185 3.66 10.52 4.20
N PRO A 186 4.44 10.50 3.11
CA PRO A 186 5.88 10.24 3.17
C PRO A 186 6.59 11.06 4.24
N LEU A 187 7.60 10.46 4.87
CA LEU A 187 8.39 11.08 5.94
C LEU A 187 8.98 12.43 5.50
N GLU A 188 9.45 12.49 4.27
CA GLU A 188 9.95 13.68 3.58
C GLU A 188 8.99 14.88 3.65
N TYR A 189 7.71 14.66 3.38
CA TYR A 189 6.71 15.74 3.47
C TYR A 189 6.46 16.19 4.91
N CYS A 190 6.56 15.27 5.87
CA CYS A 190 6.48 15.59 7.29
C CYS A 190 7.68 16.45 7.73
N LEU A 191 8.89 16.11 7.30
CA LEU A 191 10.12 16.86 7.57
C LEU A 191 10.08 18.24 6.93
N ALA A 192 9.74 18.35 5.65
CA ALA A 192 9.62 19.62 4.93
C ALA A 192 8.63 20.57 5.61
N ARG A 193 7.51 20.04 6.09
CA ARG A 193 6.52 20.84 6.81
C ARG A 193 6.98 21.27 8.19
N MET A 194 7.69 20.41 8.91
CA MET A 194 8.30 20.77 10.18
C MET A 194 9.31 21.91 9.97
N ALA A 195 10.17 21.82 8.96
CA ALA A 195 11.10 22.89 8.61
C ALA A 195 10.35 24.20 8.31
N HIS A 196 9.34 24.16 7.46
CA HIS A 196 8.53 25.33 7.12
C HIS A 196 7.84 25.95 8.35
N GLY A 197 7.22 25.11 9.19
CA GLY A 197 6.50 25.55 10.40
C GLY A 197 7.41 25.98 11.56
N SER A 198 8.73 25.81 11.43
CA SER A 198 9.71 26.21 12.43
C SER A 198 10.07 27.70 12.37
N CYS A 199 9.63 28.42 11.33
CA CYS A 199 9.98 29.82 11.06
C CYS A 199 11.50 30.05 10.96
N GLY A 200 12.22 29.15 10.28
CA GLY A 200 13.66 29.26 10.04
C GLY A 200 14.55 28.72 11.15
N ARG A 201 13.99 28.10 12.19
CA ARG A 201 14.76 27.46 13.28
C ARG A 201 15.29 26.07 12.90
N LEU A 202 14.60 25.38 11.99
CA LEU A 202 14.97 24.07 11.47
C LEU A 202 15.02 24.17 9.95
N ASP A 203 16.12 23.75 9.34
CA ASP A 203 16.23 23.55 7.91
C ASP A 203 16.06 22.08 7.54
N LEU A 204 15.65 21.82 6.30
CA LEU A 204 15.35 20.46 5.84
C LEU A 204 16.58 19.55 5.83
N ASN A 205 17.77 20.07 5.51
CA ASN A 205 18.97 19.26 5.42
C ASN A 205 19.41 18.77 6.81
N SER A 206 19.31 19.62 7.83
CA SER A 206 19.55 19.23 9.22
C SER A 206 18.54 18.19 9.71
N LEU A 207 17.26 18.31 9.30
CA LEU A 207 16.25 17.31 9.61
C LEU A 207 16.54 15.97 8.93
N HIS A 208 17.03 15.97 7.70
CA HIS A 208 17.43 14.74 6.99
C HIS A 208 18.65 14.08 7.61
N ALA A 209 19.63 14.84 8.07
CA ALA A 209 20.82 14.27 8.71
C ALA A 209 20.50 13.49 10.00
N GLU A 210 19.39 13.81 10.64
CA GLU A 210 18.91 13.19 11.88
C GLU A 210 17.93 12.01 11.63
N PHE A 211 17.49 11.80 10.37
CA PHE A 211 16.48 10.82 9.98
C PHE A 211 16.97 9.77 8.98
#